data_AF-T5KEN7-F1
#
_entry.id   AF-T5KEN7-F1
#
_cell.length_a   1.000
_cell.length_b   1.000
_cell.length_c   1.000
_cell.angle_alpha   90.00
_cell.angle_beta   90.00
_cell.angle_gamma   90.00
#
_symmetry.space_group_name_H-M   'P 1'
#
loop_
_entity.id
_entity.type
_entity.pdbx_description
1 polymer ?
#
loop_
_entity_poly.entity_id
_entity_poly.type
_entity_poly.pdbx_seq_one_letter_code
_entity_poly.pdbx_strand_id
1 'polypeptide(L)'
;AYNPIEHVKSRLKSPDSIVEKIARKGIDEPDFDRIRAEITDIAGVRVTCSFVADVYRLFDLLTAQDDVTVRTVKDYIAQPKANGYKSLHAIIEVPVFLSTGALSVPVEVQFRTIAMDFWASLEHKIYY
;
A
#
# COMPACT_ATOMS: atom_id res chain seq x y z
N ALA A 1 -3.87 -13.59 -24.70
CA ALA A 1 -4.54 -13.62 -23.38
C ALA A 1 -4.44 -12.23 -22.76
N TYR A 2 -5.52 -11.71 -22.17
CA TYR A 2 -5.54 -10.40 -21.52
C TYR A 2 -4.92 -10.49 -20.13
N ASN A 3 -3.96 -9.63 -19.81
CA ASN A 3 -3.36 -9.56 -18.47
C ASN A 3 -3.85 -8.28 -17.77
N PRO A 4 -4.60 -8.39 -16.65
CA PRO A 4 -5.08 -7.21 -15.91
C PRO A 4 -3.95 -6.45 -15.19
N ILE A 5 -2.77 -7.04 -15.04
CA ILE A 5 -1.60 -6.44 -14.39
C ILE A 5 -0.60 -5.99 -15.47
N GLU A 6 -0.32 -4.70 -15.53
CA GLU A 6 0.70 -4.12 -16.40
C GLU A 6 2.09 -4.24 -15.78
N HIS A 7 2.20 -3.86 -14.50
CA HIS A 7 3.43 -4.04 -13.74
C HIS A 7 3.17 -3.98 -12.23
N VAL A 8 4.06 -4.60 -11.47
CA VAL A 8 4.10 -4.56 -10.00
C VAL A 8 5.42 -3.92 -9.58
N LYS A 9 5.35 -2.96 -8.64
CA LYS A 9 6.54 -2.38 -7.98
C LYS A 9 6.44 -2.61 -6.49
N SER A 10 7.52 -3.02 -5.86
CA SER A 10 7.63 -3.08 -4.41
C SER A 10 8.64 -2.05 -3.92
N ARG A 11 8.46 -1.59 -2.69
CA ARG A 11 9.44 -0.77 -1.98
C ARG A 11 9.39 -1.05 -0.49
N LEU A 12 10.54 -0.87 0.15
CA LEU A 12 10.63 -0.72 1.59
C LEU A 12 10.85 0.76 1.91
N LYS A 13 10.16 1.25 2.94
CA LYS A 13 10.37 2.59 3.46
C LYS A 13 11.80 2.71 3.99
N SER A 14 12.51 3.79 3.68
CA SER A 14 13.85 4.01 4.23
C SER A 14 13.78 4.25 5.74
N PRO A 15 14.85 3.92 6.50
CA PRO A 15 14.92 4.20 7.93
C PRO A 15 14.59 5.67 8.26
N ASP A 16 15.15 6.62 7.50
CA ASP A 16 14.89 8.05 7.71
C ASP A 16 13.41 8.40 7.56
N SER A 17 12.75 7.89 6.51
CA SER A 17 11.31 8.09 6.30
C SER A 17 10.43 7.37 7.34
N ILE A 18 10.94 6.31 7.99
CA ILE A 18 10.28 5.69 9.14
C ILE A 18 10.39 6.62 10.35
N VAL A 19 11.59 7.12 10.66
CA VAL A 19 11.83 8.05 11.77
C VAL A 19 10.99 9.31 11.64
N GLU A 20 10.94 9.92 10.46
CA GLU A 20 10.05 11.07 10.19
C GLU A 20 8.57 10.73 10.44
N LYS A 21 8.15 9.51 10.09
CA LYS A 21 6.76 9.08 10.28
C LYS A 21 6.44 8.80 11.74
N ILE A 22 7.38 8.25 12.51
CA ILE A 22 7.29 8.10 13.97
C ILE A 22 7.06 9.47 14.60
N ALA A 23 7.93 10.45 14.26
CA ALA A 23 7.83 11.82 14.78
C ALA A 23 6.49 12.47 14.41
N ARG A 24 6.06 12.38 13.14
CA ARG A 24 4.78 12.95 12.68
C ARG A 24 3.56 12.32 13.36
N LYS A 25 3.64 11.03 13.73
CA LYS A 25 2.57 10.35 14.45
C LYS A 25 2.59 10.61 15.96
N GLY A 26 3.65 11.22 16.50
CA GLY A 26 3.80 11.42 17.94
C GLY A 26 3.94 10.11 18.72
N ILE A 27 4.66 9.13 18.16
CA ILE A 27 4.92 7.87 18.87
C ILE A 27 6.03 8.13 19.90
N ASP A 28 5.62 8.38 21.14
CA ASP A 28 6.54 8.54 22.28
C ASP A 28 7.26 7.22 22.58
N GLU A 29 8.57 7.25 22.82
CA GLU A 29 9.41 6.07 23.11
C GLU A 29 9.25 4.93 22.08
N PRO A 30 9.79 5.08 20.86
CA PRO A 30 9.62 4.10 19.80
C PRO A 30 10.46 2.84 20.04
N ASP A 31 9.79 1.72 20.31
CA ASP A 31 10.38 0.37 20.21
C ASP A 31 9.93 -0.34 18.91
N PHE A 32 10.55 -1.46 18.59
CA PHE A 32 10.25 -2.20 17.36
C PHE A 32 8.82 -2.75 17.30
N ASP A 33 8.21 -3.10 18.44
CA ASP A 33 6.88 -3.68 18.47
C ASP A 33 5.80 -2.60 18.28
N ARG A 34 5.97 -1.43 18.91
CA ARG A 34 5.12 -0.24 18.70
C ARG A 34 5.26 0.29 17.30
N ILE A 35 6.47 0.36 16.75
CA ILE A 35 6.68 0.74 15.35
C ILE A 35 5.94 -0.22 14.41
N ARG A 36 6.05 -1.54 14.63
CA ARG A 36 5.35 -2.55 13.81
C ARG A 36 3.83 -2.41 13.90
N ALA A 37 3.29 -2.12 15.09
CA ALA A 37 1.86 -1.96 15.30
C ALA A 37 1.31 -0.67 14.63
N GLU A 38 2.07 0.42 14.67
CA GLU A 38 1.62 1.75 14.25
C GLU A 38 1.97 2.12 12.81
N ILE A 39 3.07 1.59 12.27
CA ILE A 39 3.58 1.97 10.94
C ILE A 39 3.32 0.83 9.96
N THR A 40 2.14 0.89 9.36
CA THR A 40 1.61 -0.17 8.47
C THR A 40 2.07 -0.07 7.01
N ASP A 41 2.82 0.96 6.62
CA ASP A 41 3.31 1.21 5.25
C ASP A 41 4.83 1.04 5.11
N ILE A 42 5.44 0.23 6.00
CA ILE A 42 6.88 -0.10 5.89
C ILE A 42 7.13 -0.90 4.61
N ALA A 43 6.32 -1.91 4.37
CA ALA A 43 6.26 -2.64 3.10
C ALA A 43 5.16 -2.05 2.21
N GLY A 44 5.53 -1.63 1.01
CA GLY A 44 4.61 -1.06 0.04
C GLY A 44 4.67 -1.80 -1.29
N VAL A 45 3.51 -2.18 -1.82
CA VAL A 45 3.36 -2.77 -3.16
C VAL A 45 2.46 -1.86 -3.99
N ARG A 46 2.82 -1.62 -5.24
CA ARG A 46 1.99 -0.92 -6.21
C ARG A 46 1.68 -1.86 -7.36
N VAL A 47 0.39 -2.03 -7.63
CA VAL A 47 -0.13 -2.82 -8.75
C VAL A 47 -0.74 -1.85 -9.75
N THR A 48 -0.14 -1.74 -10.93
CA THR A 48 -0.64 -0.91 -12.02
C THR A 48 -1.41 -1.78 -13.00
N CYS A 49 -2.63 -1.36 -13.33
CA CYS A 49 -3.60 -2.08 -14.16
C CYS A 49 -3.96 -1.25 -15.40
N SER A 50 -4.55 -1.89 -16.41
CA SER A 50 -4.98 -1.20 -17.62
C SER A 50 -6.27 -0.39 -17.37
N PHE A 51 -7.28 -0.98 -16.71
CA PHE A 51 -8.56 -0.33 -16.44
C PHE A 51 -8.94 -0.30 -14.96
N VAL A 52 -9.89 0.57 -14.63
CA VAL A 52 -10.44 0.68 -13.26
C VAL A 52 -11.15 -0.61 -12.84
N ALA A 53 -11.81 -1.30 -13.77
CA ALA A 53 -12.45 -2.59 -13.49
C ALA A 53 -11.43 -3.64 -13.01
N ASP A 54 -10.22 -3.62 -13.58
CA ASP A 54 -9.14 -4.54 -13.17
C ASP A 54 -8.59 -4.21 -11.78
N VAL A 55 -8.58 -2.93 -11.40
CA VAL A 55 -8.19 -2.51 -10.04
C VAL A 55 -9.08 -3.19 -8.99
N TYR A 56 -10.40 -3.09 -9.15
CA TYR A 56 -11.33 -3.72 -8.21
C TYR A 56 -11.27 -5.24 -8.28
N ARG A 57 -11.21 -5.82 -9.49
CA ARG A 57 -11.09 -7.27 -9.67
C ARG A 57 -9.84 -7.84 -8.99
N LEU A 58 -8.69 -7.18 -9.13
CA LEU A 58 -7.44 -7.65 -8.52
C LEU A 58 -7.43 -7.46 -7.00
N PHE A 59 -8.05 -6.39 -6.50
CA PHE A 59 -8.29 -6.22 -5.07
C PHE A 59 -9.14 -7.36 -4.51
N ASP A 60 -10.26 -7.70 -5.15
CA ASP A 60 -11.14 -8.79 -4.71
C ASP A 60 -10.41 -10.13 -4.73
N LEU A 61 -9.65 -10.43 -5.80
CA LEU A 61 -8.88 -11.66 -5.92
C LEU A 61 -7.75 -11.77 -4.88
N LEU A 62 -7.08 -10.66 -4.55
CA LEU A 62 -6.05 -10.65 -3.51
C LEU A 62 -6.65 -10.89 -2.13
N THR A 63 -7.78 -10.25 -1.84
CA THR A 63 -8.40 -10.26 -0.52
C THR A 63 -9.29 -11.48 -0.27
N ALA A 64 -9.58 -12.27 -1.30
CA ALA A 64 -10.25 -13.56 -1.18
C ALA A 64 -9.31 -14.72 -0.77
N GLN A 65 -8.00 -14.48 -0.66
CA GLN A 65 -7.04 -15.52 -0.27
C GLN A 65 -7.11 -15.78 1.24
N ASP A 66 -7.08 -17.06 1.63
CA ASP A 66 -7.26 -17.48 3.03
C ASP A 66 -6.15 -16.97 3.99
N ASP A 67 -4.97 -16.65 3.44
CA ASP A 67 -3.80 -16.16 4.16
C ASP A 67 -3.64 -14.63 4.11
N VAL A 68 -4.63 -13.91 3.56
CA VAL A 68 -4.64 -12.45 3.47
C VAL A 68 -5.73 -11.87 4.38
N THR A 69 -5.33 -11.05 5.35
CA THR A 69 -6.28 -10.32 6.21
C THR A 69 -6.34 -8.85 5.83
N VAL A 70 -7.52 -8.34 5.47
CA VAL A 70 -7.70 -6.91 5.18
C VAL A 70 -7.89 -6.11 6.46
N ARG A 71 -7.04 -5.11 6.69
CA ARG A 71 -7.17 -4.20 7.85
C ARG A 71 -7.88 -2.90 7.52
N THR A 72 -7.56 -2.30 6.37
CA THR A 72 -8.08 -0.98 6.02
C THR A 72 -8.15 -0.84 4.51
N VAL A 73 -9.26 -0.29 4.01
CA VAL A 73 -9.45 0.04 2.60
C VAL A 73 -9.74 1.52 2.49
N LYS A 74 -9.01 2.22 1.62
CA LYS A 74 -9.24 3.62 1.28
C LYS A 74 -9.42 3.73 -0.22
N ASP A 75 -10.66 3.93 -0.64
CA ASP A 75 -11.02 4.03 -2.06
C ASP A 75 -11.00 5.49 -2.54
N TYR A 76 -9.83 5.95 -2.99
CA TYR A 76 -9.71 7.27 -3.62
C TYR A 76 -10.10 7.25 -5.11
N ILE A 77 -10.53 6.12 -5.67
CA ILE A 77 -11.11 6.08 -7.01
C ILE A 77 -12.56 6.56 -6.92
N ALA A 78 -13.32 6.00 -5.98
CA ALA A 78 -14.70 6.40 -5.68
C ALA A 78 -14.77 7.78 -5.01
N GLN A 79 -13.85 8.09 -4.09
CA GLN A 79 -13.78 9.38 -3.39
C GLN A 79 -12.40 10.03 -3.56
N PRO A 80 -12.13 10.67 -4.73
CA PRO A 80 -10.84 11.30 -5.00
C PRO A 80 -10.51 12.39 -3.99
N LYS A 81 -9.22 12.60 -3.72
CA LYS A 81 -8.78 13.75 -2.91
C LYS A 81 -9.02 15.05 -3.66
N ALA A 82 -9.01 16.17 -2.93
CA ALA A 82 -9.20 17.51 -3.50
C ALA A 82 -8.19 17.86 -4.61
N ASN A 83 -6.97 17.33 -4.56
CA ASN A 83 -5.94 17.49 -5.61
C ASN A 83 -6.12 16.56 -6.82
N GLY A 84 -7.26 15.86 -6.92
CA GLY A 84 -7.55 14.93 -8.02
C GLY A 84 -6.84 13.58 -7.91
N TYR A 85 -6.12 13.32 -6.82
CA TYR A 85 -5.45 12.03 -6.60
C TYR A 85 -6.46 10.88 -6.53
N LYS A 86 -6.19 9.81 -7.30
CA LYS A 86 -6.98 8.57 -7.37
C LYS A 86 -6.10 7.34 -7.22
N SER A 87 -6.52 6.40 -6.39
CA SER A 87 -5.90 5.08 -6.17
C SER A 87 -6.77 4.29 -5.19
N LEU A 88 -6.79 2.97 -5.28
CA LEU A 88 -7.37 2.11 -4.23
C LEU A 88 -6.24 1.64 -3.32
N HIS A 89 -6.29 2.00 -2.03
CA HIS A 89 -5.29 1.58 -1.05
C HIS A 89 -5.88 0.52 -0.13
N ALA A 90 -5.16 -0.59 0.00
CA ALA A 90 -5.49 -1.66 0.92
C ALA A 90 -4.31 -1.88 1.87
N ILE A 91 -4.54 -1.82 3.17
CA ILE A 91 -3.60 -2.30 4.17
C ILE A 91 -4.01 -3.73 4.48
N ILE A 92 -3.17 -4.68 4.11
CA ILE A 92 -3.37 -6.10 4.36
C ILE A 92 -2.33 -6.63 5.32
N GLU A 93 -2.60 -7.78 5.92
CA GLU A 93 -1.65 -8.57 6.69
C GLU A 93 -1.46 -9.92 6.01
N VAL A 94 -0.19 -10.34 5.90
CA VAL A 94 0.21 -11.63 5.33
C VAL A 94 1.21 -12.33 6.27
N PRO A 95 1.16 -13.66 6.40
CA PRO A 95 2.11 -14.40 7.22
C PRO A 95 3.48 -14.50 6.53
N VAL A 96 4.54 -14.08 7.24
CA VAL A 96 5.94 -14.28 6.84
C VAL A 96 6.57 -15.30 7.77
N PHE A 97 6.99 -16.43 7.22
CA PHE A 97 7.58 -17.53 7.98
C PHE A 97 9.09 -17.34 8.13
N LEU A 98 9.54 -17.07 9.36
CA LEU A 98 10.95 -16.92 9.73
C LEU A 98 11.42 -18.13 10.55
N SER A 99 12.72 -18.23 10.80
CA SER A 99 13.28 -19.27 11.67
C SER A 99 12.75 -19.22 13.12
N THR A 100 12.26 -18.05 13.55
CA THR A 100 11.66 -17.81 14.87
C THR A 100 10.16 -18.04 14.92
N GLY A 101 9.53 -18.38 13.79
CA GLY A 101 8.08 -18.59 13.67
C GLY A 101 7.43 -17.72 12.60
N ALA A 102 6.10 -17.84 12.50
CA ALA A 102 5.30 -17.02 11.59
C ALA A 102 5.05 -15.64 12.21
N LEU A 103 5.28 -14.58 11.43
CA LEU A 103 4.97 -13.21 11.80
C LEU A 103 3.93 -12.65 10.84
N SER A 104 2.83 -12.09 11.37
CA SER A 104 1.89 -11.31 10.56
C SER A 104 2.53 -9.96 10.22
N VAL A 105 2.71 -9.67 8.94
CA VAL A 105 3.36 -8.45 8.46
C VAL A 105 2.35 -7.58 7.72
N PRO A 106 2.15 -6.31 8.14
CA PRO A 106 1.31 -5.38 7.40
C PRO A 106 2.01 -4.93 6.12
N VAL A 107 1.25 -4.92 5.02
CA VAL A 107 1.68 -4.45 3.70
C VAL A 107 0.64 -3.48 3.17
N GLU A 108 1.08 -2.29 2.75
CA GLU A 108 0.23 -1.36 2.00
C GLU A 108 0.28 -1.71 0.51
N VAL A 109 -0.85 -2.13 -0.04
CA VAL A 109 -1.03 -2.38 -1.47
C VAL A 109 -1.81 -1.24 -2.10
N GLN A 110 -1.24 -0.63 -3.14
CA GLN A 110 -1.85 0.46 -3.90
C GLN A 110 -2.19 -0.03 -5.30
N PHE A 111 -3.47 -0.10 -5.62
CA PHE A 111 -3.94 -0.42 -6.96
C PHE A 111 -4.23 0.88 -7.73
N ARG A 112 -3.75 0.94 -8.97
CA ARG A 112 -3.85 2.11 -9.84
C ARG A 112 -4.03 1.70 -11.29
N THR A 113 -4.60 2.59 -12.09
CA THR A 113 -4.41 2.53 -13.55
C THR A 113 -3.13 3.24 -13.96
N ILE A 114 -2.68 3.04 -15.20
CA ILE A 114 -1.54 3.78 -15.78
C ILE A 114 -1.75 5.30 -15.65
N ALA A 115 -2.94 5.80 -15.97
CA ALA A 115 -3.26 7.22 -15.89
C ALA A 115 -3.19 7.75 -14.44
N MET A 116 -3.66 6.97 -13.46
CA MET A 116 -3.57 7.32 -12.04
C MET A 116 -2.12 7.35 -11.55
N ASP A 117 -1.30 6.37 -11.98
CA ASP A 117 0.11 6.34 -11.60
C ASP A 117 0.90 7.49 -12.23
N PHE A 118 0.59 7.84 -13.48
CA PHE A 118 1.15 9.01 -14.16
C PHE A 118 0.81 10.30 -13.41
N TRP A 119 -0.47 10.56 -13.13
CA TRP A 119 -0.91 11.75 -12.40
C TRP A 119 -0.24 11.86 -11.04
N ALA A 120 -0.24 10.77 -10.26
CA ALA A 120 0.36 10.75 -8.93
C ALA A 120 1.89 10.98 -8.97
N SER A 121 2.57 10.52 -10.01
CA SER A 121 4.01 10.72 -10.17
C SER A 121 4.35 12.16 -10.60
N LEU A 122 3.52 12.76 -11.44
CA LEU A 122 3.67 14.15 -11.86
C LEU A 122 3.39 15.11 -10.70
N GLU A 123 2.29 14.92 -9.99
CA GLU A 123 1.90 15.73 -8.84
C GLU A 123 3.00 15.71 -7.77
N HIS A 124 3.52 14.53 -7.43
CA HIS A 124 4.62 14.41 -6.48
C HIS A 124 5.85 15.21 -6.92
N LYS A 125 6.22 15.25 -8.21
CA LYS A 125 7.37 16.02 -8.70
C LYS A 125 7.15 17.53 -8.72
N ILE A 126 5.90 17.97 -8.79
CA ILE A 126 5.56 19.39 -8.78
C ILE A 126 5.62 19.94 -7.35
N TYR A 127 5.17 19.15 -6.37
CA TYR A 127 5.05 19.59 -4.98
C TYR A 127 6.22 19.18 -4.08
N TYR A 128 7.10 18.25 -4.51
CA TYR A 128 8.29 17.78 -3.78
C TYR A 128 9.50 17.66 -4.72
#